data_AF-A0A699Z1M7-F1
#
_entry.id   AF-A0A699Z1M7-F1
#
_cell.length_a   1.000
_cell.length_b   1.000
_cell.length_c   1.000
_cell.angle_alpha   90.00
_cell.angle_beta   90.00
_cell.angle_gamma   90.00
#
_symmetry.space_group_name_H-M   'P 1'
#
loop_
_entity.id
_entity.type
_entity.pdbx_description
1 polymer ?
#
loop_
_entity_poly.entity_id
_entity_poly.type
_entity_poly.pdbx_seq_one_letter_code
_entity_poly.pdbx_strand_id
1 'polypeptide(L)'
;MLADGRFGMLKYWIDGVQRAGVKNYMVIAIDDGVAAALKDLGVPFWRKDPMATADKAASNHGISAMKFQLIREFLVLGYSVLLSDDPFKFIHRDSDVEGMSDGFDPQTAY
;
A
#
# COMPACT_ATOMS: atom_id res chain seq x y z
N MET A 1 0.30 17.06 -10.07
CA MET A 1 0.95 15.87 -10.64
C MET A 1 2.32 16.27 -11.14
N LEU A 2 3.38 15.56 -10.75
CA LEU A 2 4.63 15.60 -11.51
C LEU A 2 4.36 14.93 -12.87
N ALA A 3 4.85 15.52 -13.95
CA ALA A 3 4.32 15.35 -15.30
C ALA A 3 4.57 13.98 -15.97
N ASP A 4 5.14 12.99 -15.29
CA ASP A 4 5.61 11.76 -15.94
C ASP A 4 4.98 10.44 -15.44
N GLY A 5 4.16 10.45 -14.38
CA GLY A 5 3.44 9.25 -13.92
C GLY A 5 4.32 8.05 -13.55
N ARG A 6 5.64 8.23 -13.39
CA ARG A 6 6.67 7.17 -13.49
C ARG A 6 6.55 6.04 -12.45
N PHE A 7 5.74 6.22 -11.40
CA PHE A 7 5.51 5.23 -10.33
C PHE A 7 4.04 5.19 -9.85
N GLY A 8 3.11 5.75 -10.63
CA GLY A 8 1.66 5.69 -10.38
C GLY A 8 1.23 6.02 -8.94
N MET A 9 0.31 5.20 -8.41
CA MET A 9 -0.27 5.35 -7.07
C MET A 9 0.75 5.26 -5.93
N LEU A 10 1.82 4.48 -6.11
CA LEU A 10 2.85 4.34 -5.08
C LEU A 10 3.51 5.68 -4.76
N LYS A 11 3.90 6.43 -5.79
CA LYS A 11 4.48 7.78 -5.61
C LYS A 11 3.47 8.75 -5.03
N TYR A 12 2.22 8.63 -5.44
CA TYR A 12 1.15 9.47 -4.92
C TYR A 12 0.97 9.33 -3.40
N TRP A 13 0.92 8.08 -2.94
CA TRP A 13 0.81 7.75 -1.53
C TRP A 13 2.05 8.23 -0.75
N ILE A 14 3.26 7.98 -1.27
CA ILE A 14 4.52 8.43 -0.66
C ILE A 14 4.53 9.96 -0.49
N ASP A 15 4.13 10.69 -1.52
CA ASP A 15 4.06 12.16 -1.46
C ASP A 15 3.03 12.63 -0.43
N GLY A 16 1.91 11.90 -0.28
CA GLY A 16 0.92 12.15 0.76
C GLY A 16 1.50 12.00 2.17
N VAL A 17 2.18 10.89 2.45
CA VAL A 17 2.83 10.61 3.74
C VAL A 17 3.89 11.67 4.07
N GLN A 18 4.71 12.05 3.09
CA GLN A 18 5.73 13.08 3.27
C GLN A 18 5.13 14.47 3.52
N ARG A 19 4.08 14.85 2.77
CA ARG A 19 3.37 16.12 2.98
C ARG A 19 2.67 16.18 4.34
N ALA A 20 2.17 15.06 4.85
CA ALA A 20 1.60 14.96 6.19
C ALA A 20 2.64 15.09 7.32
N GLY A 21 3.94 15.16 7.00
CA GLY A 21 5.01 15.33 7.98
C GLY A 21 5.33 14.07 8.78
N VAL A 22 4.92 12.89 8.30
CA VAL A 22 5.23 11.60 8.93
C VAL A 22 6.72 11.30 8.76
N LYS A 23 7.48 11.39 9.86
CA LYS A 23 8.95 11.25 9.84
C LYS A 23 9.43 9.80 9.80
N ASN A 24 8.63 8.88 10.36
CA ASN A 24 9.00 7.48 10.50
C ASN A 24 7.98 6.63 9.75
N TYR A 25 8.34 6.22 8.54
CA TYR A 25 7.57 5.26 7.77
C TYR A 25 8.53 4.37 6.97
N MET A 26 8.08 3.15 6.69
CA MET A 26 8.77 2.19 5.85
C MET A 26 7.72 1.48 5.01
N VAL A 27 8.04 1.20 3.75
CA VAL A 27 7.16 0.45 2.87
C VAL A 27 7.60 -1.02 2.85
N ILE A 28 6.65 -1.95 2.96
CA ILE A 28 6.92 -3.37 2.77
C ILE A 28 6.73 -3.68 1.28
N ALA A 29 7.82 -4.00 0.59
CA ALA A 29 7.78 -4.37 -0.82
C ALA A 29 7.58 -5.89 -0.95
N ILE A 30 6.50 -6.30 -1.62
CA ILE A 30 6.14 -7.71 -1.84
C ILE A 30 6.67 -8.27 -3.18
N ASP A 31 7.21 -7.40 -4.03
CA ASP A 31 7.81 -7.76 -5.31
C ASP A 31 9.03 -6.86 -5.62
N ASP A 32 9.83 -7.29 -6.58
CA ASP A 32 11.08 -6.61 -6.96
C ASP A 32 10.85 -5.29 -7.70
N GLY A 33 9.73 -5.13 -8.39
CA GLY A 33 9.38 -3.89 -9.08
C GLY A 33 9.11 -2.76 -8.10
N VAL A 34 8.32 -3.02 -7.06
CA VAL A 34 8.07 -2.06 -5.97
C VAL A 34 9.36 -1.74 -5.21
N ALA A 35 10.20 -2.74 -4.92
CA ALA A 35 11.47 -2.51 -4.25
C ALA A 35 12.45 -1.65 -5.07
N ALA A 36 12.52 -1.87 -6.39
CA ALA A 36 13.31 -1.04 -7.29
C ALA A 36 12.78 0.41 -7.31
N ALA A 37 11.47 0.60 -7.42
CA ALA A 37 10.85 1.92 -7.39
C ALA A 37 11.12 2.67 -6.07
N LEU A 38 11.02 1.99 -4.92
CA LEU A 38 11.30 2.59 -3.62
C LEU A 38 12.77 2.95 -3.45
N LYS A 39 13.67 2.13 -3.99
CA LYS A 39 15.11 2.42 -4.03
C LYS A 39 15.39 3.66 -4.86
N ASP A 40 14.79 3.79 -6.04
CA ASP A 40 14.93 4.96 -6.91
C ASP A 40 14.36 6.23 -6.26
N LEU A 41 13.30 6.09 -5.47
CA LEU A 41 12.68 7.19 -4.71
C LEU A 41 13.38 7.52 -3.38
N GLY A 42 14.39 6.74 -2.98
CA GLY A 42 15.09 6.92 -1.71
C GLY A 42 14.21 6.72 -0.47
N VAL A 43 13.15 5.92 -0.58
CA VAL A 43 12.21 5.64 0.51
C VAL A 43 12.66 4.40 1.29
N PRO A 44 12.67 4.41 2.63
CA PRO A 44 12.96 3.22 3.42
C PRO A 44 11.98 2.09 3.12
N PHE A 45 12.51 0.89 2.83
CA PHE A 45 11.67 -0.26 2.54
C PHE A 45 12.24 -1.56 3.09
N TRP A 46 11.35 -2.53 3.32
CA TRP A 46 11.70 -3.92 3.60
C TRP A 46 11.17 -4.80 2.48
N ARG A 47 12.07 -5.43 1.73
CA ARG A 47 11.70 -6.44 0.72
C ARG A 47 11.39 -7.75 1.45
N LYS A 48 10.16 -8.23 1.33
CA LYS A 48 9.73 -9.50 1.89
C LYS A 48 9.25 -10.41 0.78
N ASP A 49 9.85 -11.58 0.66
CA ASP A 49 9.34 -12.62 -0.23
C ASP A 49 8.08 -13.24 0.38
N PRO A 50 7.00 -13.36 -0.40
CA PRO A 50 5.82 -14.04 0.08
C PRO A 50 6.13 -15.48 0.46
N MET A 51 5.70 -15.91 1.64
CA MET A 51 5.66 -17.34 1.93
C MET A 51 4.59 -17.99 1.06
N ALA A 52 4.99 -18.96 0.24
CA ALA A 52 4.05 -19.74 -0.56
C ALA A 52 3.01 -20.40 0.37
N THR A 53 1.76 -19.97 0.28
CA THR A 53 0.63 -20.70 0.86
C THR A 53 0.36 -21.95 0.03
N ALA A 54 -0.23 -22.98 0.66
CA ALA A 54 -0.55 -24.24 -0.01
C ALA A 54 -1.43 -24.03 -1.27
N ASP A 55 -2.24 -22.97 -1.26
CA ASP A 55 -3.04 -22.52 -2.39
C ASP A 55 -2.20 -21.68 -3.37
N LYS A 56 -1.36 -22.37 -4.14
CA LYS A 56 -0.55 -21.83 -5.25
C LYS A 56 -1.37 -21.37 -6.47
N ALA A 57 -2.56 -20.81 -6.27
CA ALA A 57 -3.20 -20.08 -7.34
C ALA A 57 -2.72 -18.63 -7.25
N ALA A 58 -1.99 -18.16 -8.26
CA ALA A 58 -1.72 -16.74 -8.53
C ALA A 58 -3.01 -15.98 -8.87
N SER A 59 -4.06 -16.16 -8.05
CA SER A 59 -5.29 -15.39 -8.08
C SER A 59 -5.20 -14.29 -7.02
N ASN A 60 -6.01 -13.23 -7.16
CA ASN A 60 -6.10 -12.17 -6.15
C ASN A 60 -6.36 -12.69 -4.72
N HIS A 61 -6.92 -13.90 -4.57
CA HIS A 61 -7.09 -14.55 -3.26
C HIS A 61 -5.75 -14.94 -2.60
N GLY A 62 -4.74 -15.36 -3.36
CA GLY A 62 -3.41 -15.67 -2.83
C GLY A 62 -2.65 -14.43 -2.34
N ILE A 63 -2.84 -13.29 -3.02
CA ILE A 63 -2.27 -12.00 -2.62
C ILE A 63 -2.97 -11.45 -1.37
N SER A 64 -4.29 -11.64 -1.24
CA SER A 64 -5.03 -11.24 -0.02
C SER A 64 -4.60 -12.07 1.19
N ALA A 65 -4.44 -13.39 1.05
CA ALA A 65 -3.93 -14.25 2.12
C ALA A 65 -2.54 -13.82 2.62
N MET A 66 -1.71 -13.30 1.73
CA MET A 66 -0.38 -12.75 2.05
C MET A 66 -0.45 -11.45 2.86
N LYS A 67 -1.40 -10.54 2.55
CA LYS A 67 -1.64 -9.33 3.36
C LYS A 67 -1.97 -9.70 4.82
N PHE A 68 -2.79 -10.73 5.03
CA PHE A 68 -3.14 -11.19 6.38
C PHE A 68 -1.95 -11.79 7.15
N GLN A 69 -1.01 -12.44 6.48
CA GLN A 69 0.22 -12.92 7.12
C GLN A 69 1.04 -11.74 7.67
N LEU A 70 1.24 -10.70 6.85
CA LEU A 70 1.93 -9.47 7.27
C LEU A 70 1.22 -8.82 8.46
N ILE A 71 -0.10 -8.62 8.37
CA ILE A 71 -0.91 -8.03 9.45
C ILE A 71 -0.75 -8.84 10.74
N ARG A 72 -0.83 -10.17 10.65
CA ARG A 72 -0.66 -11.06 11.81
C ARG A 72 0.70 -10.89 12.47
N GLU A 73 1.79 -10.78 11.70
CA GLU A 73 3.12 -10.57 12.26
C GLU A 73 3.18 -9.29 13.11
N PHE A 74 2.63 -8.18 12.60
CA PHE A 74 2.57 -6.92 13.36
C PHE A 74 1.66 -6.99 14.59
N LEU A 75 0.51 -7.64 14.47
CA LEU A 75 -0.41 -7.82 15.60
C LEU A 75 0.22 -8.67 16.71
N VAL A 76 0.93 -9.75 16.38
CA VAL A 76 1.63 -10.61 17.37
C VAL A 76 2.75 -9.86 18.08
N LEU A 77 3.41 -8.92 17.40
CA LEU A 77 4.41 -8.04 18.00
C LEU A 77 3.79 -6.91 18.85
N GLY A 78 2.46 -6.80 18.89
CA GLY A 78 1.73 -5.82 19.70
C GLY A 78 1.51 -4.47 19.02
N TYR A 79 1.71 -4.38 17.71
CA TYR A 79 1.42 -3.14 16.96
C TYR A 79 -0.06 -3.03 16.61
N SER A 80 -0.59 -1.81 16.71
CA SER A 80 -1.88 -1.46 16.11
C SER A 80 -1.74 -1.42 14.59
N VAL A 81 -2.61 -2.14 13.88
CA VAL A 81 -2.61 -2.21 12.42
C VAL A 81 -3.89 -1.59 11.88
N LEU A 82 -3.75 -0.72 10.89
CA LEU A 82 -4.86 -0.19 10.10
C LEU A 82 -4.78 -0.80 8.70
N LEU A 83 -5.75 -1.65 8.38
CA LEU A 83 -5.94 -2.16 7.02
C LEU A 83 -7.01 -1.31 6.34
N SER A 84 -6.68 -0.80 5.17
CA SER A 84 -7.65 -0.16 4.27
C SER A 84 -7.73 -0.98 3.00
N ASP A 85 -8.94 -1.36 2.61
CA ASP A 85 -9.30 -2.07 1.38
C ASP A 85 -10.51 -1.36 0.80
N ASP A 86 -10.61 -1.24 -0.52
CA ASP A 86 -11.62 -0.44 -1.23
C ASP A 86 -13.07 -0.86 -0.88
N PRO A 87 -13.82 -0.08 -0.07
CA PRO A 87 -15.22 -0.34 0.20
C PRO A 87 -16.17 0.37 -0.78
N PHE A 88 -15.66 1.04 -1.82
CA PHE A 88 -16.35 2.04 -2.65
C PHE A 88 -17.32 1.48 -3.70
N LYS A 89 -18.15 0.49 -3.30
CA LYS A 89 -19.39 0.19 -4.03
C LYS A 89 -20.55 1.11 -3.64
N PHE A 90 -20.51 1.72 -2.45
CA PHE A 90 -21.68 2.40 -1.86
C PHE A 90 -21.37 3.68 -1.08
N ILE A 91 -20.10 3.95 -0.77
CA ILE A 91 -19.66 5.20 -0.14
C ILE A 91 -19.03 6.01 -1.27
N HIS A 92 -19.26 7.31 -1.33
CA HIS A 92 -18.64 8.18 -2.34
C HIS A 92 -18.47 9.59 -1.74
N ARG A 93 -17.43 10.28 -2.19
CA ARG A 93 -17.12 11.69 -1.89
C ARG A 93 -16.76 11.95 -0.43
N ASP A 94 -16.09 10.98 0.19
CA ASP A 94 -15.55 11.12 1.55
C ASP A 94 -14.02 11.07 1.48
N SER A 95 -13.38 12.23 1.52
CA SER A 95 -11.97 12.36 1.12
C SER A 95 -10.99 11.70 2.10
N ASP A 96 -11.35 11.60 3.38
CA ASP A 96 -10.53 10.91 4.39
C ASP A 96 -10.59 9.37 4.22
N VAL A 97 -11.73 8.83 3.79
CA VAL A 97 -11.89 7.40 3.48
C VAL A 97 -11.33 7.07 2.09
N GLU A 98 -11.58 7.92 1.10
CA GLU A 98 -11.20 7.69 -0.30
C GLU A 98 -9.69 7.76 -0.51
N GLY A 99 -9.02 8.70 0.17
CA GLY A 99 -7.56 8.82 0.16
C GLY A 99 -6.83 7.62 0.78
N MET A 100 -7.54 6.73 1.48
CA MET A 100 -7.01 5.51 2.07
C MET A 100 -7.20 4.26 1.19
N SER A 101 -7.86 4.36 0.03
CA SER A 101 -8.13 3.21 -0.87
C SER A 101 -7.39 3.28 -2.20
N ASP A 102 -7.34 2.16 -2.91
CA ASP A 102 -6.79 2.03 -4.27
C ASP A 102 -7.85 2.27 -5.38
N GLY A 103 -9.10 2.55 -5.01
CA GLY A 103 -10.26 2.59 -5.92
C GLY A 103 -10.62 3.94 -6.53
N PHE A 104 -9.82 5.00 -6.37
CA PHE A 104 -10.31 6.36 -6.63
C PHE A 104 -9.53 7.24 -7.61
N ASP A 105 -10.28 8.07 -8.35
CA ASP A 105 -9.77 9.07 -9.30
C ASP A 105 -9.18 10.27 -8.53
N PRO A 106 -7.97 10.75 -8.89
CA PRO A 106 -7.38 11.97 -8.36
C PRO A 106 -8.29 13.21 -8.30
N GLN A 107 -9.32 13.30 -9.16
CA GLN A 107 -10.21 14.48 -9.20
C GLN A 107 -11.09 14.63 -7.95
N THR A 108 -11.38 13.53 -7.26
CA THR A 108 -12.34 13.52 -6.16
C THR A 108 -11.69 13.16 -4.82
N ALA A 109 -10.46 12.66 -4.84
CA ALA A 109 -9.71 12.20 -3.65
C ALA A 109 -9.27 13.32 -2.69
N TYR A 110 -9.55 14.59 -3.00
CA TYR A 110 -9.12 15.78 -2.26
C TYR A 110 -10.24 16.82 -2.16
#